data_AF-A0A6G7XM22-F1
#
_entry.id   AF-A0A6G7XM22-F1
#
_cell.length_a   1.000
_cell.length_b   1.000
_cell.length_c   1.000
_cell.angle_alpha   90.00
_cell.angle_beta   90.00
_cell.angle_gamma   90.00
#
_symmetry.space_group_name_H-M   'P 1'
#
loop_
_entity.id
_entity.type
_entity.pdbx_description
1 polymer ?
#
loop_
_entity_poly.entity_id
_entity_poly.type
_entity_poly.pdbx_seq_one_letter_code
_entity_poly.pdbx_strand_id
1 'polypeptide(L)'
;MTDVLAAHAARLSATVPEPDRPSRRLPVLAALAGVLSPLVVVLVLWILGLGAWFAADGGSHGTTLSVLRLAADGWLLAHGSHLALGGAGAVVVTASPLGLTLVCVAVTVRVTRWAASLSPGGSLRDVRSAALVLTGAYVVTGLLLALVGRSGAVTPGLLSTLVGCVLLGGPAGALGLVLGTGNAGHLRSLVPVARRSVLLGALATSVLVVAAGSVLVAGSLAWHGGAAAEVADGLDLDAAGVVFSLLLAAALAPNAALLGSAYLAGPGFAVGTGTVVSTAQVSVGPLPSVPLLAAIPGDGAQPGWLVGLLALPPVLGVVGAVWAARAVPTRSWRSGALRGLGGGALAAVLLTVATAWAGGAVGPGRMTELGAPLFDLLLWNLAGLGLGGLLGGLGATWWARRRDLPVAVEVPRVRSERPITLYPHLAPRLTPQRSAPAVERTGAEDTVVVEAPDSSRD
;
A
#
# COMPACT_ATOMS: atom_id res chain seq x y z
N MET A 1 61.21 -19.94 5.43
CA MET A 1 59.79 -20.35 5.32
C MET A 1 58.82 -19.29 5.87
N THR A 2 59.30 -18.37 6.72
CA THR A 2 58.55 -17.22 7.28
C THR A 2 58.32 -16.09 6.26
N ASP A 3 59.27 -15.81 5.37
CA ASP A 3 59.14 -14.72 4.39
C ASP A 3 58.13 -15.01 3.27
N VAL A 4 57.95 -16.28 2.91
CA VAL A 4 56.96 -16.71 1.91
C VAL A 4 55.54 -16.55 2.45
N LEU A 5 55.34 -16.84 3.74
CA LEU A 5 54.03 -16.67 4.40
C LEU A 5 53.69 -15.20 4.62
N ALA A 6 54.68 -14.36 4.95
CA ALA A 6 54.49 -12.92 5.07
C ALA A 6 54.17 -12.27 3.70
N ALA A 7 54.84 -12.69 2.63
CA ALA A 7 54.56 -12.23 1.27
C ALA A 7 53.19 -12.73 0.75
N HIS A 8 52.76 -13.92 1.17
CA HIS A 8 51.44 -14.46 0.82
C HIS A 8 50.32 -13.75 1.60
N ALA A 9 50.54 -13.44 2.88
CA ALA A 9 49.61 -12.65 3.70
C ALA A 9 49.49 -11.20 3.20
N ALA A 10 50.59 -10.60 2.75
CA ALA A 10 50.59 -9.26 2.15
C ALA A 10 49.86 -9.23 0.79
N ARG A 11 50.01 -10.27 -0.05
CA ARG A 11 49.26 -10.41 -1.30
C ARG A 11 47.77 -10.68 -1.08
N LEU A 12 47.40 -11.47 -0.07
CA LEU A 12 46.00 -11.69 0.32
C LEU A 12 45.35 -10.42 0.90
N SER A 13 46.13 -9.59 1.59
CA SER A 13 45.68 -8.29 2.08
C SER A 13 45.50 -7.27 0.96
N ALA A 14 46.30 -7.35 -0.11
CA ALA A 14 46.19 -6.49 -1.30
C ALA A 14 45.04 -6.89 -2.24
N THR A 15 44.48 -8.09 -2.10
CA THR A 15 43.32 -8.58 -2.88
C THR A 15 41.98 -8.42 -2.16
N VAL A 16 41.95 -7.82 -0.97
CA VAL A 16 40.68 -7.33 -0.42
C VAL A 16 40.34 -6.06 -1.22
N PRO A 17 39.32 -6.07 -2.08
CA PRO A 17 38.89 -4.83 -2.69
C PRO A 17 38.60 -3.86 -1.55
N GLU A 18 39.18 -2.65 -1.60
CA GLU A 18 38.69 -1.55 -0.76
C GLU A 18 37.16 -1.57 -0.87
N PRO A 19 36.40 -1.48 0.24
CA PRO A 19 34.96 -1.37 0.16
C PRO A 19 34.65 -0.08 -0.61
N ASP A 20 34.41 -0.28 -1.91
CA ASP A 20 34.07 0.71 -2.92
C ASP A 20 32.99 1.60 -2.34
N ARG A 21 33.32 2.88 -2.05
CA ARG A 21 32.53 3.83 -1.23
C ARG A 21 31.01 3.58 -1.32
N PRO A 22 30.40 2.83 -0.38
CA PRO A 22 29.01 2.37 -0.52
C PRO A 22 27.94 3.45 -0.36
N SER A 23 28.34 4.71 -0.07
CA SER A 23 27.41 5.72 0.45
C SER A 23 26.75 6.64 -0.59
N ARG A 24 27.22 6.67 -1.85
CA ARG A 24 26.68 7.64 -2.86
C ARG A 24 25.81 7.03 -3.96
N ARG A 25 25.84 5.71 -4.17
CA ARG A 25 25.11 5.07 -5.28
C ARG A 25 23.59 5.07 -5.07
N LEU A 26 23.14 4.74 -3.86
CA LEU A 26 21.70 4.62 -3.56
C LEU A 26 20.93 5.95 -3.73
N PRO A 27 21.39 7.12 -3.23
CA PRO A 27 20.70 8.38 -3.47
C PRO A 27 20.61 8.78 -4.96
N VAL A 28 21.62 8.48 -5.76
CA VAL A 28 21.61 8.75 -7.21
C VAL A 28 20.57 7.89 -7.92
N LEU A 29 20.56 6.58 -7.63
CA LEU A 29 19.55 5.66 -8.17
C LEU A 29 18.13 6.06 -7.72
N ALA A 30 17.98 6.54 -6.49
CA ALA A 30 16.72 7.02 -5.95
C ALA A 30 16.25 8.31 -6.63
N ALA A 31 17.15 9.24 -6.96
CA ALA A 31 16.84 10.42 -7.77
C ALA A 31 16.32 10.03 -9.16
N LEU A 32 17.04 9.13 -9.85
CA LEU A 32 16.63 8.62 -11.17
C LEU A 32 15.28 7.93 -11.10
N ALA A 33 15.04 7.09 -10.08
CA ALA A 33 13.75 6.46 -9.88
C ALA A 33 12.64 7.48 -9.58
N GLY A 34 12.93 8.56 -8.84
CA GLY A 34 12.01 9.66 -8.59
C GLY A 34 11.58 10.40 -9.86
N VAL A 35 12.46 10.52 -10.85
CA VAL A 35 12.15 11.09 -12.17
C VAL A 35 11.45 10.08 -13.08
N LEU A 36 11.93 8.84 -13.14
CA LEU A 36 11.40 7.83 -14.06
C LEU A 36 9.98 7.38 -13.69
N SER A 37 9.67 7.27 -12.40
CA SER A 37 8.35 6.80 -11.92
C SER A 37 7.17 7.60 -12.49
N PRO A 38 7.11 8.94 -12.37
CA PRO A 38 6.04 9.73 -12.98
C PRO A 38 6.07 9.71 -14.51
N LEU A 39 7.26 9.78 -15.13
CA LEU A 39 7.39 9.85 -16.58
C LEU A 39 6.90 8.56 -17.27
N VAL A 40 7.12 7.39 -16.68
CA VAL A 40 6.60 6.12 -17.22
C VAL A 40 5.08 6.13 -17.24
N VAL A 41 4.42 6.61 -16.17
CA VAL A 41 2.95 6.66 -16.13
C VAL A 41 2.41 7.68 -17.13
N VAL A 42 2.99 8.88 -17.17
CA VAL A 42 2.59 9.92 -18.13
C VAL A 42 2.79 9.45 -19.57
N LEU A 43 3.88 8.74 -19.87
CA LEU A 43 4.12 8.17 -21.19
C LEU A 43 3.02 7.17 -21.59
N VAL A 44 2.64 6.27 -20.68
CA VAL A 44 1.54 5.31 -20.93
C VAL A 44 0.21 6.04 -21.14
N LEU A 45 -0.11 7.01 -20.29
CA LEU A 45 -1.33 7.84 -20.45
C LEU A 45 -1.33 8.61 -21.77
N TRP A 46 -0.16 9.12 -22.18
CA TRP A 46 -0.02 9.84 -23.44
C TRP A 46 -0.23 8.90 -24.64
N ILE A 47 0.34 7.70 -24.63
CA ILE A 47 0.12 6.68 -25.68
C ILE A 47 -1.35 6.28 -25.76
N LEU A 48 -1.99 6.01 -24.62
CA LEU A 48 -3.42 5.68 -24.58
C LEU A 48 -4.28 6.84 -25.08
N GLY A 49 -3.96 8.07 -24.66
CA GLY A 49 -4.64 9.28 -25.10
C GLY A 49 -4.47 9.53 -26.60
N LEU A 50 -3.31 9.24 -27.18
CA LEU A 50 -3.09 9.36 -28.63
C LEU A 50 -3.96 8.36 -29.39
N GLY A 51 -4.08 7.13 -28.88
CA GLY A 51 -4.99 6.12 -29.43
C GLY A 51 -6.45 6.57 -29.35
N ALA A 52 -6.89 7.11 -28.20
CA ALA A 52 -8.25 7.61 -28.01
C ALA A 52 -8.57 8.78 -28.94
N TRP A 53 -7.67 9.75 -28.99
CA TRP A 53 -7.81 10.94 -29.82
C TRP A 53 -7.90 10.58 -31.31
N PHE A 54 -7.00 9.71 -31.78
CA PHE A 54 -7.01 9.29 -33.18
C PHE A 54 -8.23 8.43 -33.53
N ALA A 55 -8.70 7.58 -32.61
CA ALA A 55 -9.92 6.79 -32.81
C ALA A 55 -11.17 7.66 -32.89
N ALA A 56 -11.23 8.75 -32.10
CA ALA A 56 -12.41 9.60 -32.02
C ALA A 56 -12.69 10.40 -33.30
N ASP A 57 -11.67 11.00 -33.92
CA ASP A 57 -11.87 11.88 -35.09
C ASP A 57 -10.74 11.86 -36.12
N GLY A 58 -9.86 10.84 -36.08
CA GLY A 58 -8.69 10.74 -36.94
C GLY A 58 -7.58 11.75 -36.62
N GLY A 59 -7.65 12.43 -35.46
CA GLY A 59 -6.73 13.49 -35.08
C GLY A 59 -7.03 14.82 -35.77
N SER A 60 -8.28 15.04 -36.19
CA SER A 60 -8.68 16.24 -36.91
C SER A 60 -8.78 17.48 -36.00
N HIS A 61 -9.07 17.30 -34.71
CA HIS A 61 -9.15 18.40 -33.74
C HIS A 61 -8.16 18.24 -32.60
N GLY A 62 -7.16 19.12 -32.53
CA GLY A 62 -6.17 19.15 -31.45
C GLY A 62 -4.76 18.84 -31.93
N THR A 63 -3.86 18.58 -30.99
CA THR A 63 -2.45 18.30 -31.27
C THR A 63 -1.92 17.19 -30.37
N THR A 64 -0.80 16.56 -30.74
CA THR A 64 -0.12 15.60 -29.85
C THR A 64 0.27 16.23 -28.51
N LEU A 65 0.56 17.54 -28.49
CA LEU A 65 0.81 18.32 -27.28
C LEU A 65 -0.44 18.45 -26.39
N SER A 66 -1.63 18.66 -26.96
CA SER A 66 -2.86 18.70 -26.14
C SER A 66 -3.15 17.35 -25.48
N VAL A 67 -2.82 16.25 -26.17
CA VAL A 67 -2.91 14.90 -25.58
C VAL A 67 -1.88 14.72 -24.46
N LEU A 68 -0.64 15.22 -24.64
CA LEU A 68 0.37 15.18 -23.57
C LEU A 68 -0.06 15.99 -22.34
N ARG A 69 -0.68 17.17 -22.56
CA ARG A 69 -1.26 17.98 -21.49
C ARG A 69 -2.34 17.23 -20.73
N LEU A 70 -3.26 16.59 -21.45
CA LEU A 70 -4.31 15.77 -20.84
C LEU A 70 -3.73 14.60 -20.02
N ALA A 71 -2.67 13.95 -20.52
CA ALA A 71 -1.97 12.91 -19.77
C ALA A 71 -1.31 13.45 -18.49
N ALA A 72 -0.68 14.62 -18.56
CA ALA A 72 -0.13 15.31 -17.40
C ALA A 72 -1.24 15.70 -16.40
N ASP A 73 -2.35 16.27 -16.87
CA ASP A 73 -3.50 16.66 -16.06
C ASP A 73 -4.13 15.45 -15.35
N GLY A 74 -4.30 14.32 -16.06
CA GLY A 74 -4.77 13.07 -15.47
C GLY A 74 -3.82 12.53 -14.39
N TRP A 75 -2.51 12.60 -14.63
CA TRP A 75 -1.51 12.23 -13.63
C TRP A 75 -1.53 13.16 -12.41
N LEU A 76 -1.70 14.47 -12.62
CA LEU A 76 -1.80 15.47 -11.55
C LEU A 76 -3.07 15.28 -10.72
N LEU A 77 -4.23 15.02 -11.36
CA LEU A 77 -5.46 14.64 -10.67
C LEU A 77 -5.31 13.37 -9.86
N ALA A 78 -4.60 12.37 -10.37
CA ALA A 78 -4.29 11.15 -9.61
C ALA A 78 -3.44 11.43 -8.36
N HIS A 79 -2.78 12.58 -8.29
CA HIS A 79 -2.06 13.05 -7.10
C HIS A 79 -2.89 13.99 -6.20
N GLY A 80 -4.16 14.23 -6.51
CA GLY A 80 -4.98 15.19 -5.77
C GLY A 80 -4.70 16.65 -6.13
N SER A 81 -4.08 16.91 -7.29
CA SER A 81 -3.94 18.29 -7.77
C SER A 81 -5.29 18.87 -8.16
N HIS A 82 -5.56 20.11 -7.78
CA HIS A 82 -6.77 20.81 -8.18
C HIS A 82 -6.57 21.38 -9.59
N LEU A 83 -7.44 21.01 -10.51
CA LEU A 83 -7.43 21.55 -11.87
C LEU A 83 -8.52 22.59 -12.02
N ALA A 84 -8.13 23.86 -12.22
CA ALA A 84 -9.07 24.92 -12.52
C ALA A 84 -9.29 25.02 -14.04
N LEU A 85 -10.55 24.92 -14.45
CA LEU A 85 -11.01 24.90 -15.84
C LEU A 85 -11.65 26.25 -16.24
N GLY A 86 -11.40 26.67 -17.48
CA GLY A 86 -11.83 27.96 -18.04
C GLY A 86 -11.00 29.11 -17.48
N GLY A 87 -10.56 30.06 -18.31
CA GLY A 87 -9.49 31.03 -17.99
C GLY A 87 -9.62 31.90 -16.71
N ALA A 88 -10.77 31.89 -16.02
CA ALA A 88 -10.98 32.53 -14.72
C ALA A 88 -11.19 31.54 -13.54
N GLY A 89 -11.04 30.22 -13.74
CA GLY A 89 -11.22 29.20 -12.72
C GLY A 89 -12.67 28.97 -12.29
N ALA A 90 -13.62 29.14 -13.21
CA ALA A 90 -15.06 29.03 -12.93
C ALA A 90 -15.49 27.62 -12.49
N VAL A 91 -14.71 26.60 -12.85
CA VAL A 91 -14.93 25.20 -12.45
C VAL A 91 -13.62 24.63 -11.95
N VAL A 92 -13.66 23.93 -10.81
CA VAL A 92 -12.48 23.24 -10.26
C VAL A 92 -12.78 21.75 -10.19
N VAL A 93 -11.87 20.93 -10.66
CA VAL A 93 -11.90 19.47 -10.50
C VAL A 93 -10.90 19.08 -9.43
N THR A 94 -11.38 18.41 -8.38
CA THR A 94 -10.57 17.97 -7.24
C THR A 94 -10.68 16.48 -6.96
N ALA A 95 -11.73 15.81 -7.46
CA ALA A 95 -11.88 14.37 -7.27
C ALA A 95 -10.76 13.61 -7.99
N SER A 96 -10.03 12.77 -7.25
CA SER A 96 -8.91 12.00 -7.81
C SER A 96 -9.38 10.65 -8.32
N PRO A 97 -9.01 10.23 -9.55
CA PRO A 97 -9.29 8.86 -10.03
C PRO A 97 -8.38 7.86 -9.29
N LEU A 98 -8.89 7.27 -8.21
CA LEU A 98 -8.07 6.50 -7.28
C LEU A 98 -7.48 5.24 -7.90
N GLY A 99 -8.08 4.67 -8.94
CA GLY A 99 -7.47 3.59 -9.72
C GLY A 99 -6.18 4.03 -10.39
N LEU A 100 -6.15 5.23 -10.95
CA LEU A 100 -4.93 5.82 -11.51
C LEU A 100 -3.92 6.18 -10.40
N THR A 101 -4.38 6.65 -9.24
CA THR A 101 -3.53 6.86 -8.05
C THR A 101 -2.84 5.56 -7.63
N LEU A 102 -3.58 4.45 -7.57
CA LEU A 102 -3.04 3.12 -7.24
C LEU A 102 -2.01 2.65 -8.27
N VAL A 103 -2.23 2.90 -9.56
CA VAL A 103 -1.24 2.64 -10.62
C VAL A 103 0.03 3.45 -10.39
N CYS A 104 -0.08 4.76 -10.10
CA CYS A 104 1.05 5.63 -9.81
C CYS A 104 1.87 5.13 -8.61
N VAL A 105 1.20 4.77 -7.52
CA VAL A 105 1.84 4.19 -6.32
C VAL A 105 2.53 2.88 -6.66
N ALA A 106 1.86 1.97 -7.39
CA ALA A 106 2.41 0.66 -7.71
C ALA A 106 3.63 0.74 -8.65
N VAL A 107 3.60 1.62 -9.65
CA VAL A 107 4.76 1.89 -10.53
C VAL A 107 5.90 2.49 -9.71
N THR A 108 5.62 3.49 -8.86
CA THR A 108 6.64 4.12 -8.01
C THR A 108 7.30 3.09 -7.09
N VAL A 109 6.53 2.24 -6.40
CA VAL A 109 7.08 1.16 -5.56
C VAL A 109 7.95 0.20 -6.39
N ARG A 110 7.51 -0.19 -7.59
CA ARG A 110 8.26 -1.14 -8.44
C ARG A 110 9.56 -0.56 -8.97
N VAL A 111 9.53 0.64 -9.53
CA VAL A 111 10.71 1.32 -10.09
C VAL A 111 11.74 1.58 -9.01
N THR A 112 11.30 2.04 -7.84
CA THR A 112 12.19 2.39 -6.73
C THR A 112 12.73 1.15 -6.02
N ARG A 113 11.94 0.07 -5.94
CA ARG A 113 12.42 -1.25 -5.49
C ARG A 113 13.48 -1.82 -6.43
N TRP A 114 13.25 -1.74 -7.74
CA TRP A 114 14.23 -2.15 -8.75
C TRP A 114 15.53 -1.34 -8.61
N ALA A 115 15.44 -0.01 -8.55
CA ALA A 115 16.60 0.85 -8.37
C ALA A 115 17.38 0.54 -7.08
N ALA A 116 16.67 0.34 -5.95
CA ALA A 116 17.30 -0.05 -4.68
C ALA A 116 17.94 -1.45 -4.72
N SER A 117 17.41 -2.37 -5.50
CA SER A 117 17.96 -3.74 -5.61
C SER A 117 19.35 -3.78 -6.27
N LEU A 118 19.74 -2.74 -7.00
CA LEU A 118 21.07 -2.57 -7.58
C LEU A 118 22.13 -2.15 -6.54
N SER A 119 21.69 -1.75 -5.35
CA SER A 119 22.54 -1.40 -4.21
C SER A 119 22.03 -2.09 -2.95
N PRO A 120 22.09 -3.44 -2.88
CA PRO A 120 21.58 -4.19 -1.75
C PRO A 120 22.43 -3.94 -0.50
N GLY A 121 21.79 -4.00 0.67
CA GLY A 121 22.42 -3.59 1.91
C GLY A 121 22.49 -2.06 2.06
N GLY A 122 23.03 -1.60 3.18
CA GLY A 122 23.02 -0.18 3.55
C GLY A 122 22.17 0.11 4.78
N SER A 123 22.56 1.13 5.53
CA SER A 123 21.91 1.48 6.78
C SER A 123 20.54 2.12 6.54
N LEU A 124 19.66 2.11 7.55
CA LEU A 124 18.39 2.86 7.47
C LEU A 124 18.60 4.36 7.26
N ARG A 125 19.77 4.89 7.65
CA ARG A 125 20.13 6.29 7.40
C ARG A 125 20.31 6.54 5.90
N ASP A 126 20.91 5.60 5.18
CA ASP A 126 21.11 5.68 3.74
C ASP A 126 19.77 5.58 3.02
N VAL A 127 18.91 4.63 3.42
CA VAL A 127 17.53 4.51 2.90
C VAL A 127 16.73 5.78 3.12
N ARG A 128 16.82 6.39 4.32
CA ARG A 128 16.16 7.66 4.62
C ARG A 128 16.67 8.79 3.73
N SER A 129 17.99 8.89 3.54
CA SER A 129 18.58 9.92 2.68
C SER A 129 18.15 9.75 1.22
N ALA A 130 18.12 8.51 0.74
CA ALA A 130 17.67 8.17 -0.60
C ALA A 130 16.17 8.46 -0.80
N ALA A 131 15.34 8.20 0.21
CA ALA A 131 13.91 8.53 0.19
C ALA A 131 13.68 10.05 0.10
N LEU A 132 14.47 10.86 0.81
CA LEU A 132 14.38 12.34 0.71
C LEU A 132 14.78 12.83 -0.69
N VAL A 133 15.88 12.32 -1.25
CA VAL A 133 16.34 12.66 -2.60
C VAL A 133 15.32 12.27 -3.66
N LEU A 134 14.77 11.05 -3.55
CA LEU A 134 13.70 10.56 -4.42
C LEU A 134 12.47 11.45 -4.34
N THR A 135 12.03 11.79 -3.12
CA THR A 135 10.84 12.65 -2.93
C THR A 135 11.06 14.02 -3.57
N GLY A 136 12.25 14.62 -3.39
CA GLY A 136 12.61 15.88 -4.03
C GLY A 136 12.58 15.78 -5.56
N ALA A 137 13.19 14.75 -6.14
CA ALA A 137 13.17 14.52 -7.58
C ALA A 137 11.74 14.31 -8.13
N TYR A 138 10.92 13.52 -7.42
CA TYR A 138 9.53 13.26 -7.76
C TYR A 138 8.69 14.55 -7.75
N VAL A 139 8.84 15.39 -6.71
CA VAL A 139 8.16 16.69 -6.61
C VAL A 139 8.58 17.61 -7.75
N VAL A 140 9.88 17.69 -8.05
CA VAL A 140 10.36 18.51 -9.17
C VAL A 140 9.74 18.04 -10.48
N THR A 141 9.71 16.74 -10.76
CA THR A 141 9.07 16.21 -11.96
C THR A 141 7.56 16.50 -11.98
N GLY A 142 6.86 16.34 -10.86
CA GLY A 142 5.43 16.68 -10.75
C GLY A 142 5.14 18.17 -11.01
N LEU A 143 5.98 19.07 -10.50
CA LEU A 143 5.85 20.51 -10.76
C LEU A 143 6.15 20.85 -12.23
N LEU A 144 7.13 20.20 -12.86
CA LEU A 144 7.37 20.34 -14.30
C LEU A 144 6.17 19.83 -15.12
N LEU A 145 5.55 18.72 -14.73
CA LEU A 145 4.32 18.23 -15.36
C LEU A 145 3.15 19.22 -15.19
N ALA A 146 3.02 19.87 -14.03
CA ALA A 146 2.05 20.94 -13.82
C ALA A 146 2.29 22.15 -14.75
N LEU A 147 3.56 22.48 -15.04
CA LEU A 147 3.89 23.51 -16.04
C LEU A 147 3.55 23.07 -17.46
N VAL A 148 3.79 21.80 -17.81
CA VAL A 148 3.42 21.25 -19.12
C VAL A 148 1.91 21.28 -19.32
N GLY A 149 1.14 20.78 -18.34
CA GLY A 149 -0.34 20.72 -18.38
C GLY A 149 -1.01 22.09 -18.45
N ARG A 150 -0.36 23.13 -17.93
CA ARG A 150 -0.89 24.50 -17.96
C ARG A 150 -1.20 24.97 -19.39
N SER A 151 -2.43 25.42 -19.59
CA SER A 151 -2.94 25.94 -20.84
C SER A 151 -3.94 27.08 -20.59
N GLY A 152 -4.48 27.69 -21.65
CA GLY A 152 -5.57 28.67 -21.51
C GLY A 152 -6.87 28.06 -20.99
N ALA A 153 -7.04 26.74 -21.11
CA ALA A 153 -8.24 26.02 -20.69
C ALA A 153 -8.11 25.39 -19.29
N VAL A 154 -6.91 24.96 -18.91
CA VAL A 154 -6.65 24.22 -17.67
C VAL A 154 -5.46 24.81 -16.92
N THR A 155 -5.63 25.05 -15.63
CA THR A 155 -4.58 25.57 -14.74
C THR A 155 -4.41 24.65 -13.53
N PRO A 156 -3.33 23.86 -13.48
CA PRO A 156 -3.05 23.01 -12.32
C PRO A 156 -2.62 23.81 -11.08
N GLY A 157 -3.11 23.41 -9.90
CA GLY A 157 -2.71 23.96 -8.62
C GLY A 157 -1.31 23.50 -8.19
N LEU A 158 -0.36 24.42 -8.07
CA LEU A 158 1.02 24.08 -7.70
C LEU A 158 1.16 23.55 -6.27
N LEU A 159 0.43 24.14 -5.32
CA LEU A 159 0.47 23.71 -3.92
C LEU A 159 -0.13 22.32 -3.73
N SER A 160 -1.30 22.06 -4.32
CA SER A 160 -1.94 20.74 -4.31
C SER A 160 -1.07 19.69 -5.00
N THR A 161 -0.42 20.05 -6.11
CA THR A 161 0.55 19.17 -6.80
C THR A 161 1.71 18.80 -5.88
N LEU A 162 2.32 19.79 -5.22
CA LEU A 162 3.43 19.57 -4.30
C LEU A 162 3.02 18.66 -3.14
N VAL A 163 1.89 18.95 -2.49
CA VAL A 163 1.37 18.15 -1.38
C VAL A 163 1.08 16.72 -1.83
N GLY A 164 0.40 16.55 -2.96
CA GLY A 164 0.11 15.24 -3.55
C GLY A 164 1.36 14.41 -3.85
N CYS A 165 2.36 15.03 -4.47
CA CYS A 165 3.64 14.39 -4.78
C CYS A 165 4.40 13.96 -3.51
N VAL A 166 4.38 14.76 -2.45
CA VAL A 166 5.00 14.41 -1.16
C VAL A 166 4.24 13.28 -0.48
N LEU A 167 2.91 13.36 -0.42
CA LEU A 167 2.07 12.40 0.29
C LEU A 167 2.00 11.03 -0.40
N LEU A 168 2.10 10.98 -1.73
CA LEU A 168 2.05 9.72 -2.48
C LEU A 168 3.44 9.23 -2.88
N GLY A 169 4.22 10.08 -3.57
CA GLY A 169 5.53 9.72 -4.11
C GLY A 169 6.54 9.39 -3.02
N GLY A 170 6.56 10.16 -1.92
CA GLY A 170 7.46 9.94 -0.80
C GLY A 170 7.26 8.58 -0.12
N PRO A 171 6.07 8.28 0.44
CA PRO A 171 5.79 6.98 1.06
C PRO A 171 5.89 5.80 0.09
N ALA A 172 5.40 5.92 -1.14
CA ALA A 172 5.50 4.86 -2.14
C ALA A 172 6.96 4.56 -2.51
N GLY A 173 7.76 5.60 -2.74
CA GLY A 173 9.19 5.47 -3.01
C GLY A 173 9.97 4.92 -1.82
N ALA A 174 9.70 5.41 -0.60
CA ALA A 174 10.33 4.90 0.62
C ALA A 174 10.01 3.41 0.84
N LEU A 175 8.77 2.98 0.59
CA LEU A 175 8.39 1.57 0.65
C LEU A 175 9.19 0.74 -0.37
N GLY A 176 9.27 1.19 -1.63
CA GLY A 176 10.05 0.50 -2.65
C GLY A 176 11.54 0.41 -2.28
N LEU A 177 12.14 1.50 -1.78
CA LEU A 177 13.53 1.53 -1.31
C LEU A 177 13.79 0.55 -0.15
N VAL A 178 12.91 0.51 0.85
CA VAL A 178 13.02 -0.43 1.99
C VAL A 178 12.92 -1.88 1.53
N LEU A 179 12.02 -2.17 0.60
CA LEU A 179 11.86 -3.51 0.02
C LEU A 179 13.06 -3.90 -0.85
N GLY A 180 13.58 -2.97 -1.66
CA GLY A 180 14.68 -3.26 -2.60
C GLY A 180 16.04 -3.39 -1.92
N THR A 181 16.28 -2.66 -0.83
CA THR A 181 17.52 -2.78 -0.04
C THR A 181 17.53 -3.97 0.92
N GLY A 182 16.40 -4.66 1.10
CA GLY A 182 16.25 -5.76 2.06
C GLY A 182 16.05 -5.33 3.52
N ASN A 183 15.86 -4.03 3.78
CA ASN A 183 15.74 -3.46 5.13
C ASN A 183 14.37 -3.67 5.79
N ALA A 184 13.41 -4.30 5.12
CA ALA A 184 12.04 -4.48 5.62
C ALA A 184 11.98 -5.23 6.96
N GLY A 185 12.79 -6.28 7.14
CA GLY A 185 12.85 -7.04 8.38
C GLY A 185 13.40 -6.21 9.55
N HIS A 186 14.44 -5.43 9.30
CA HIS A 186 15.04 -4.54 10.29
C HIS A 186 14.08 -3.40 10.67
N LEU A 187 13.43 -2.76 9.70
CA LEU A 187 12.41 -1.74 9.99
C LEU A 187 11.26 -2.31 10.82
N ARG A 188 10.80 -3.52 10.48
CA ARG A 188 9.75 -4.23 11.21
C ARG A 188 10.13 -4.57 12.65
N SER A 189 11.42 -4.78 12.95
CA SER A 189 11.91 -4.98 14.32
C SER A 189 12.09 -3.69 15.12
N LEU A 190 12.00 -2.53 14.47
CA LEU A 190 11.93 -1.22 15.15
C LEU A 190 10.51 -0.88 15.65
N VAL A 191 9.47 -1.48 15.05
CA VAL A 191 8.08 -1.15 15.38
C VAL A 191 7.62 -2.00 16.57
N PRO A 192 7.17 -1.37 17.68
CA PRO A 192 6.63 -2.10 18.82
C PRO A 192 5.50 -3.05 18.44
N VAL A 193 5.48 -4.22 19.09
CA VAL A 193 4.55 -5.32 18.78
C VAL A 193 3.09 -4.85 18.82
N ALA A 194 2.73 -4.00 19.80
CA ALA A 194 1.39 -3.46 19.93
C ALA A 194 0.98 -2.58 18.73
N ARG A 195 1.88 -1.69 18.27
CA ARG A 195 1.62 -0.82 17.12
C ARG A 195 1.49 -1.62 15.82
N ARG A 196 2.32 -2.64 15.66
CA ARG A 196 2.22 -3.56 14.51
C ARG A 196 0.89 -4.31 14.51
N SER A 197 0.41 -4.78 15.66
CA SER A 197 -0.90 -5.42 15.77
C SER A 197 -2.04 -4.47 15.41
N VAL A 198 -2.00 -3.23 15.91
CA VAL A 198 -2.98 -2.18 15.55
C VAL A 198 -2.96 -1.89 14.05
N LEU A 199 -1.78 -1.72 13.46
CA LEU A 199 -1.64 -1.46 12.02
C LEU A 199 -2.14 -2.63 11.17
N LEU A 200 -1.81 -3.87 11.55
CA LEU A 200 -2.31 -5.05 10.85
C LEU A 200 -3.84 -5.15 10.94
N GLY A 201 -4.42 -4.89 12.10
CA GLY A 201 -5.88 -4.86 12.29
C GLY A 201 -6.54 -3.79 11.45
N ALA A 202 -5.96 -2.59 11.45
CA ALA A 202 -6.47 -1.47 10.67
C ALA A 202 -6.45 -1.77 9.17
N LEU A 203 -5.32 -2.24 8.63
CA LEU A 203 -5.19 -2.59 7.21
C LEU A 203 -6.12 -3.73 6.82
N ALA A 204 -6.22 -4.78 7.65
CA ALA A 204 -7.13 -5.90 7.38
C ALA A 204 -8.59 -5.45 7.35
N THR A 205 -9.03 -4.67 8.35
CA THR A 205 -10.40 -4.13 8.39
C THR A 205 -10.66 -3.19 7.22
N SER A 206 -9.75 -2.26 6.90
CA SER A 206 -9.91 -1.36 5.75
C SER A 206 -10.04 -2.12 4.43
N VAL A 207 -9.20 -3.12 4.18
CA VAL A 207 -9.29 -3.96 2.97
C VAL A 207 -10.62 -4.71 2.91
N LEU A 208 -11.06 -5.29 4.03
CA LEU A 208 -12.34 -6.00 4.10
C LEU A 208 -13.54 -5.08 3.81
N VAL A 209 -13.54 -3.88 4.38
CA VAL A 209 -14.62 -2.90 4.19
C VAL A 209 -14.65 -2.37 2.75
N VAL A 210 -13.49 -2.05 2.17
CA VAL A 210 -13.41 -1.67 0.75
C VAL A 210 -13.86 -2.81 -0.14
N ALA A 211 -13.46 -4.06 0.14
CA ALA A 211 -13.91 -5.22 -0.61
C ALA A 211 -15.43 -5.42 -0.53
N ALA A 212 -16.03 -5.22 0.64
CA ALA A 212 -17.48 -5.24 0.80
C ALA A 212 -18.18 -4.13 0.00
N GLY A 213 -17.61 -2.92 0.01
CA GLY A 213 -18.08 -1.81 -0.85
C GLY A 213 -17.96 -2.13 -2.33
N SER A 214 -16.86 -2.76 -2.76
CA SER A 214 -16.67 -3.22 -4.14
C SER A 214 -17.70 -4.28 -4.54
N VAL A 215 -17.97 -5.27 -3.67
CA VAL A 215 -18.99 -6.30 -3.90
C VAL A 215 -20.38 -5.69 -4.00
N LEU A 216 -20.71 -4.71 -3.15
CA LEU A 216 -21.98 -4.00 -3.20
C LEU A 216 -22.15 -3.26 -4.54
N VAL A 217 -21.14 -2.49 -4.96
CA VAL A 217 -21.18 -1.74 -6.22
C VAL A 217 -21.27 -2.70 -7.41
N ALA A 218 -20.47 -3.76 -7.44
CA ALA A 218 -20.50 -4.75 -8.52
C ALA A 218 -21.86 -5.47 -8.58
N GLY A 219 -22.42 -5.85 -7.43
CA GLY A 219 -23.75 -6.46 -7.34
C GLY A 219 -24.85 -5.52 -7.82
N SER A 220 -24.77 -4.23 -7.45
CA SER A 220 -25.71 -3.22 -7.92
C SER A 220 -25.59 -2.97 -9.42
N LEU A 221 -24.37 -2.89 -9.95
CA LEU A 221 -24.16 -2.70 -11.39
C LEU A 221 -24.64 -3.92 -12.19
N ALA A 222 -24.46 -5.14 -11.67
CA ALA A 222 -25.00 -6.35 -12.28
C ALA A 222 -26.53 -6.35 -12.28
N TRP A 223 -27.14 -5.88 -11.19
CA TRP A 223 -28.60 -5.75 -11.08
C TRP A 223 -29.18 -4.71 -12.04
N HIS A 224 -28.47 -3.58 -12.21
CA HIS A 224 -28.87 -2.46 -13.08
C HIS A 224 -28.17 -2.49 -14.46
N GLY A 225 -27.68 -3.66 -14.88
CA GLY A 225 -26.87 -3.80 -16.09
C GLY A 225 -27.58 -3.33 -17.37
N GLY A 226 -28.90 -3.48 -17.44
CA GLY A 226 -29.71 -2.97 -18.55
C GLY A 226 -29.66 -1.44 -18.67
N ALA A 227 -29.85 -0.73 -17.56
CA ALA A 227 -29.74 0.73 -17.54
C ALA A 227 -28.32 1.21 -17.85
N ALA A 228 -27.29 0.48 -17.38
CA ALA A 228 -25.90 0.77 -17.73
C ALA A 228 -25.64 0.61 -19.24
N ALA A 229 -26.23 -0.41 -19.87
CA ALA A 229 -26.15 -0.64 -21.31
C ALA A 229 -26.89 0.45 -22.09
N GLU A 230 -28.10 0.84 -21.67
CA GLU A 230 -28.86 1.93 -22.30
C GLU A 230 -28.09 3.27 -22.27
N VAL A 231 -27.42 3.58 -21.15
CA VAL A 231 -26.55 4.76 -21.06
C VAL A 231 -25.36 4.65 -22.01
N ALA A 232 -24.76 3.46 -22.14
CA ALA A 232 -23.64 3.24 -23.05
C ALA A 232 -24.07 3.31 -24.53
N ASP A 233 -25.24 2.76 -24.87
CA ASP A 233 -25.83 2.82 -26.21
C ASP A 233 -26.19 4.26 -26.58
N GLY A 234 -26.74 5.04 -25.63
CA GLY A 234 -27.05 6.46 -25.85
C GLY A 234 -25.81 7.37 -26.03
N LEU A 235 -24.61 6.87 -25.76
CA LEU A 235 -23.35 7.55 -26.05
C LEU A 235 -22.81 7.22 -27.44
N ASP A 236 -23.50 6.37 -28.22
CA ASP A 236 -23.09 5.90 -29.55
C ASP A 236 -21.62 5.43 -29.58
N LEU A 237 -21.19 4.71 -28.53
CA LEU A 237 -19.80 4.29 -28.38
C LEU A 237 -19.43 3.25 -29.46
N ASP A 238 -18.39 3.57 -30.23
CA ASP A 238 -17.73 2.59 -31.07
C ASP A 238 -16.85 1.63 -30.23
N ALA A 239 -16.22 0.65 -30.87
CA ALA A 239 -15.39 -0.34 -30.16
C ALA A 239 -14.27 0.31 -29.33
N ALA A 240 -13.67 1.41 -29.83
CA ALA A 240 -12.67 2.15 -29.10
C ALA A 240 -13.28 2.89 -27.89
N GLY A 241 -14.41 3.56 -28.08
CA GLY A 241 -15.18 4.23 -27.03
C GLY A 241 -15.57 3.30 -25.88
N VAL A 242 -15.99 2.07 -26.20
CA VAL A 242 -16.28 1.03 -25.19
C VAL A 242 -15.02 0.71 -24.36
N VAL A 243 -13.86 0.50 -25.01
CA VAL A 243 -12.60 0.22 -24.29
C VAL A 243 -12.21 1.38 -23.37
N PHE A 244 -12.29 2.64 -23.85
CA PHE A 244 -11.96 3.80 -23.01
C PHE A 244 -12.96 4.03 -21.88
N SER A 245 -14.24 3.74 -22.10
CA SER A 245 -15.27 3.76 -21.05
C SER A 245 -14.98 2.73 -19.96
N LEU A 246 -14.57 1.52 -20.33
CA LEU A 246 -14.15 0.48 -19.38
C LEU A 246 -12.87 0.88 -18.61
N LEU A 247 -11.90 1.50 -19.28
CA LEU A 247 -10.69 2.02 -18.62
C LEU A 247 -11.03 3.13 -17.62
N LEU A 248 -11.96 4.03 -17.96
CA LEU A 248 -12.44 5.06 -17.05
C LEU A 248 -13.18 4.46 -15.86
N ALA A 249 -14.07 3.48 -16.09
CA ALA A 249 -14.75 2.76 -15.03
C ALA A 249 -13.76 2.04 -14.11
N ALA A 250 -12.71 1.42 -14.65
CA ALA A 250 -11.64 0.79 -13.87
C ALA A 250 -10.84 1.82 -13.06
N ALA A 251 -10.59 3.00 -13.61
CA ALA A 251 -9.91 4.10 -12.92
C ALA A 251 -10.75 4.67 -11.75
N LEU A 252 -12.08 4.63 -11.86
CA LEU A 252 -13.02 5.11 -10.85
C LEU A 252 -13.56 4.00 -9.92
N ALA A 253 -13.29 2.73 -10.21
CA ALA A 253 -13.78 1.61 -9.41
C ALA A 253 -13.37 1.72 -7.92
N PRO A 254 -12.15 2.14 -7.54
CA PRO A 254 -11.82 2.33 -6.13
C PRO A 254 -12.58 3.50 -5.48
N ASN A 255 -12.89 4.56 -6.24
CA ASN A 255 -13.76 5.65 -5.75
C ASN A 255 -15.15 5.08 -5.44
N ALA A 256 -15.75 4.36 -6.39
CA ALA A 256 -17.06 3.75 -6.22
C ALA A 256 -17.08 2.78 -5.03
N ALA A 257 -16.04 1.97 -4.85
CA ALA A 257 -15.91 1.06 -3.70
C ALA A 257 -15.89 1.80 -2.35
N LEU A 258 -15.20 2.94 -2.27
CA LEU A 258 -15.18 3.76 -1.07
C LEU A 258 -16.53 4.45 -0.81
N LEU A 259 -17.22 4.93 -1.85
CA LEU A 259 -18.59 5.44 -1.72
C LEU A 259 -19.57 4.33 -1.30
N GLY A 260 -19.44 3.13 -1.87
CA GLY A 260 -20.18 1.94 -1.45
C GLY A 260 -19.88 1.56 0.01
N SER A 261 -18.65 1.75 0.48
CA SER A 261 -18.33 1.55 1.90
C SER A 261 -18.99 2.61 2.81
N ALA A 262 -19.14 3.84 2.34
CA ALA A 262 -19.86 4.90 3.06
C ALA A 262 -21.38 4.61 3.11
N TYR A 263 -21.94 4.01 2.06
CA TYR A 263 -23.30 3.46 2.06
C TYR A 263 -23.47 2.37 3.12
N LEU A 264 -22.53 1.41 3.19
CA LEU A 264 -22.54 0.35 4.22
C LEU A 264 -22.33 0.88 5.65
N ALA A 265 -21.61 2.00 5.81
CA ALA A 265 -21.41 2.65 7.10
C ALA A 265 -22.68 3.35 7.62
N GLY A 266 -23.61 3.72 6.74
CA GLY A 266 -24.87 4.38 7.07
C GLY A 266 -25.04 5.78 6.50
N PRO A 267 -24.09 6.72 6.70
CA PRO A 267 -24.22 8.09 6.22
C PRO A 267 -24.35 8.22 4.70
N GLY A 268 -23.90 7.22 3.94
CA GLY A 268 -24.02 7.23 2.49
C GLY A 268 -23.07 8.20 1.82
N PHE A 269 -23.47 8.64 0.63
CA PHE A 269 -22.72 9.61 -0.16
C PHE A 269 -23.65 10.48 -1.02
N ALA A 270 -23.11 11.60 -1.50
CA ALA A 270 -23.75 12.52 -2.41
C ALA A 270 -23.16 12.38 -3.83
N VAL A 271 -24.03 12.50 -4.83
CA VAL A 271 -23.71 12.63 -6.25
C VAL A 271 -24.29 13.94 -6.75
N GLY A 272 -23.67 15.01 -6.27
CA GLY A 272 -24.04 16.39 -6.48
C GLY A 272 -24.68 17.04 -5.26
N THR A 273 -24.68 18.38 -5.24
CA THR A 273 -25.18 19.19 -4.12
C THR A 273 -26.63 18.84 -3.80
N GLY A 274 -26.93 18.66 -2.51
CA GLY A 274 -28.28 18.38 -2.01
C GLY A 274 -28.80 16.99 -2.33
N THR A 275 -27.92 16.04 -2.67
CA THR A 275 -28.30 14.63 -2.89
C THR A 275 -27.84 13.74 -1.75
N VAL A 276 -28.49 12.59 -1.60
CA VAL A 276 -28.09 11.55 -0.66
C VAL A 276 -28.36 10.17 -1.25
N VAL A 277 -27.41 9.26 -1.09
CA VAL A 277 -27.51 7.85 -1.44
C VAL A 277 -27.13 7.05 -0.20
N SER A 278 -28.13 6.53 0.51
CA SER A 278 -27.97 5.81 1.78
C SER A 278 -28.86 4.57 1.86
N THR A 279 -28.66 3.74 2.88
CA THR A 279 -29.48 2.54 3.15
C THR A 279 -30.93 2.85 3.52
N ALA A 280 -31.23 4.08 3.93
CA ALA A 280 -32.57 4.51 4.34
C ALA A 280 -33.31 5.26 3.22
N GLN A 281 -32.60 6.13 2.50
CA GLN A 281 -33.18 6.99 1.47
C GLN A 281 -32.16 7.23 0.35
N VAL A 282 -32.68 7.28 -0.87
CA VAL A 282 -31.99 7.87 -2.03
C VAL A 282 -32.77 9.12 -2.44
N SER A 283 -32.06 10.22 -2.63
CA SER A 283 -32.55 11.47 -3.22
C SER A 283 -31.48 11.96 -4.18
N VAL A 284 -31.69 11.76 -5.48
CA VAL A 284 -30.76 12.18 -6.54
C VAL A 284 -31.43 13.08 -7.55
N GLY A 285 -30.73 14.11 -8.00
CA GLY A 285 -31.13 14.89 -9.17
C GLY A 285 -30.67 14.23 -10.48
N PRO A 286 -30.80 14.92 -11.62
CA PRO A 286 -30.26 14.43 -12.89
C PRO A 286 -28.78 14.04 -12.76
N LEU A 287 -28.46 12.84 -13.26
CA LEU A 287 -27.12 12.26 -13.22
C LEU A 287 -26.46 12.37 -14.60
N PRO A 288 -25.13 12.59 -14.66
CA PRO A 288 -24.39 12.51 -15.91
C PRO A 288 -24.51 11.12 -16.55
N SER A 289 -24.43 11.08 -17.89
CA SER A 289 -24.41 9.83 -18.68
C SER A 289 -23.07 9.08 -18.50
N VAL A 290 -22.85 8.53 -17.31
CA VAL A 290 -21.68 7.72 -16.96
C VAL A 290 -22.20 6.35 -16.55
N PRO A 291 -21.88 5.25 -17.28
CA PRO A 291 -22.43 3.92 -16.99
C PRO A 291 -22.24 3.45 -15.54
N LEU A 292 -21.15 3.86 -14.89
CA LEU A 292 -20.89 3.53 -13.48
C LEU A 292 -21.97 4.07 -12.52
N LEU A 293 -22.62 5.18 -12.85
CA LEU A 293 -23.67 5.78 -12.02
C LEU A 293 -25.00 5.02 -12.11
N ALA A 294 -25.17 4.10 -13.07
CA ALA A 294 -26.32 3.21 -13.13
C ALA A 294 -26.39 2.25 -11.93
N ALA A 295 -25.30 2.09 -11.18
CA ALA A 295 -25.29 1.34 -9.93
C ALA A 295 -26.02 2.04 -8.77
N ILE A 296 -26.47 3.29 -8.92
CA ILE A 296 -27.21 4.01 -7.88
C ILE A 296 -28.65 3.48 -7.84
N PRO A 297 -29.16 3.09 -6.65
CA PRO A 297 -30.54 2.60 -6.53
C PRO A 297 -31.57 3.66 -6.93
N GLY A 298 -32.79 3.21 -7.23
CA GLY A 298 -33.91 4.08 -7.56
C GLY A 298 -34.23 5.09 -6.45
N ASP A 299 -34.71 6.27 -6.87
CA ASP A 299 -34.99 7.40 -5.99
C ASP A 299 -36.14 7.12 -5.00
N GLY A 300 -36.03 7.67 -3.79
CA GLY A 300 -37.03 7.53 -2.72
C GLY A 300 -36.62 6.64 -1.55
N ALA A 301 -37.61 6.24 -0.75
CA ALA A 301 -37.42 5.42 0.44
C ALA A 301 -36.94 4.02 0.06
N GLN A 302 -35.88 3.56 0.72
CA GLN A 302 -35.27 2.28 0.41
C GLN A 302 -35.93 1.13 1.21
N PRO A 303 -35.96 -0.10 0.66
CA PRO A 303 -36.46 -1.27 1.37
C PRO A 303 -35.81 -1.45 2.75
N GLY A 304 -36.63 -1.62 3.79
CA GLY A 304 -36.15 -1.66 5.19
C GLY A 304 -35.13 -2.77 5.50
N TRP A 305 -35.07 -3.83 4.70
CA TRP A 305 -34.06 -4.88 4.87
C TRP A 305 -32.63 -4.39 4.60
N LEU A 306 -32.44 -3.32 3.81
CA LEU A 306 -31.13 -2.72 3.54
C LEU A 306 -30.49 -2.11 4.80
N VAL A 307 -31.29 -1.77 5.81
CA VAL A 307 -30.78 -1.35 7.14
C VAL A 307 -29.94 -2.46 7.79
N GLY A 308 -30.22 -3.73 7.47
CA GLY A 308 -29.42 -4.87 7.94
C GLY A 308 -27.95 -4.81 7.47
N LEU A 309 -27.65 -4.12 6.37
CA LEU A 309 -26.29 -3.94 5.87
C LEU A 309 -25.41 -3.12 6.83
N LEU A 310 -26.01 -2.31 7.72
CA LEU A 310 -25.27 -1.54 8.73
C LEU A 310 -24.57 -2.42 9.77
N ALA A 311 -24.96 -3.70 9.89
CA ALA A 311 -24.25 -4.67 10.72
C ALA A 311 -22.92 -5.12 10.10
N LEU A 312 -22.69 -4.87 8.80
CA LEU A 312 -21.51 -5.38 8.10
C LEU A 312 -20.20 -4.73 8.56
N PRO A 313 -20.06 -3.38 8.65
CA PRO A 313 -18.84 -2.77 9.15
C PRO A 313 -18.37 -3.30 10.52
N PRO A 314 -19.20 -3.36 11.60
CA PRO A 314 -18.73 -3.90 12.88
C PRO A 314 -18.31 -5.37 12.79
N VAL A 315 -19.00 -6.20 12.01
CA VAL A 315 -18.59 -7.58 11.76
C VAL A 315 -17.21 -7.65 11.09
N LEU A 316 -16.96 -6.83 10.07
CA LEU A 316 -15.64 -6.76 9.42
C LEU A 316 -14.55 -6.21 10.35
N GLY A 317 -14.92 -5.32 11.30
CA GLY A 317 -14.07 -4.90 12.41
C GLY A 317 -13.65 -6.07 13.31
N VAL A 318 -14.59 -6.95 13.66
CA VAL A 318 -14.32 -8.19 14.41
C VAL A 318 -13.35 -9.08 13.62
N VAL A 319 -13.64 -9.35 12.35
CA VAL A 319 -12.82 -10.25 11.51
C VAL A 319 -11.39 -9.72 11.37
N GLY A 320 -11.22 -8.43 11.06
CA GLY A 320 -9.90 -7.81 10.93
C GLY A 320 -9.10 -7.84 12.23
N ALA A 321 -9.74 -7.56 13.37
CA ALA A 321 -9.09 -7.67 14.67
C ALA A 321 -8.67 -9.11 15.02
N VAL A 322 -9.52 -10.10 14.71
CA VAL A 322 -9.19 -11.53 14.90
C VAL A 322 -8.01 -11.94 14.03
N TRP A 323 -7.97 -11.54 12.75
CA TRP A 323 -6.84 -11.83 11.86
C TRP A 323 -5.53 -11.23 12.37
N ALA A 324 -5.55 -9.96 12.81
CA ALA A 324 -4.38 -9.32 13.39
C ALA A 324 -3.93 -9.99 14.69
N ALA A 325 -4.88 -10.42 15.53
CA ALA A 325 -4.59 -11.12 16.77
C ALA A 325 -4.04 -12.54 16.55
N ARG A 326 -4.38 -13.21 15.42
CA ARG A 326 -3.73 -14.48 15.04
C ARG A 326 -2.27 -14.29 14.65
N ALA A 327 -1.95 -13.18 13.98
CA ALA A 327 -0.57 -12.86 13.60
C ALA A 327 0.28 -12.35 14.77
N VAL A 328 -0.35 -11.71 15.76
CA VAL A 328 0.31 -11.12 16.93
C VAL A 328 -0.49 -11.42 18.21
N PRO A 329 -0.50 -12.70 18.66
CA PRO A 329 -1.33 -13.14 19.79
C PRO A 329 -0.94 -12.46 21.10
N THR A 330 -1.95 -12.24 21.93
CA THR A 330 -1.79 -11.77 23.31
C THR A 330 -2.76 -12.50 24.22
N ARG A 331 -2.34 -12.76 25.46
CA ARG A 331 -3.21 -13.28 26.52
C ARG A 331 -3.70 -12.17 27.44
N SER A 332 -3.19 -10.94 27.36
CA SER A 332 -3.66 -9.85 28.22
C SER A 332 -4.98 -9.30 27.67
N TRP A 333 -6.05 -9.35 28.48
CA TRP A 333 -7.36 -8.79 28.13
C TRP A 333 -7.27 -7.31 27.78
N ARG A 334 -6.55 -6.53 28.60
CA ARG A 334 -6.29 -5.10 28.36
C ARG A 334 -5.57 -4.88 27.02
N SER A 335 -4.53 -5.66 26.75
CA SER A 335 -3.77 -5.54 25.50
C SER A 335 -4.59 -5.95 24.28
N GLY A 336 -5.39 -7.02 24.38
CA GLY A 336 -6.29 -7.46 23.32
C GLY A 336 -7.36 -6.41 23.00
N ALA A 337 -8.00 -5.87 24.03
CA ALA A 337 -8.99 -4.81 23.91
C ALA A 337 -8.41 -3.56 23.24
N LEU A 338 -7.26 -3.05 23.72
CA LEU A 338 -6.62 -1.85 23.17
C LEU A 338 -6.11 -2.04 21.75
N ARG A 339 -5.56 -3.22 21.41
CA ARG A 339 -5.10 -3.52 20.04
C ARG A 339 -6.28 -3.61 19.07
N GLY A 340 -7.37 -4.26 19.48
CA GLY A 340 -8.59 -4.39 18.70
C GLY A 340 -9.28 -3.06 18.47
N LEU A 341 -9.55 -2.32 19.56
CA LEU A 341 -10.14 -0.98 19.50
C LEU A 341 -9.27 -0.02 18.68
N GLY A 342 -7.95 -0.01 18.93
CA GLY A 342 -7.01 0.82 18.19
C GLY A 342 -6.94 0.48 16.70
N GLY A 343 -7.01 -0.82 16.35
CA GLY A 343 -7.06 -1.27 14.95
C GLY A 343 -8.34 -0.82 14.25
N GLY A 344 -9.49 -0.99 14.89
CA GLY A 344 -10.78 -0.53 14.37
C GLY A 344 -10.86 0.99 14.23
N ALA A 345 -10.40 1.73 15.24
CA ALA A 345 -10.38 3.19 15.21
C ALA A 345 -9.43 3.74 14.13
N LEU A 346 -8.25 3.13 13.96
CA LEU A 346 -7.34 3.51 12.89
C LEU A 346 -7.92 3.16 11.50
N ALA A 347 -8.60 2.02 11.34
CA ALA A 347 -9.31 1.70 10.11
C ALA A 347 -10.38 2.75 9.77
N ALA A 348 -11.15 3.21 10.76
CA ALA A 348 -12.15 4.25 10.60
C ALA A 348 -11.55 5.56 10.06
N VAL A 349 -10.42 5.99 10.63
CA VAL A 349 -9.69 7.17 10.16
C VAL A 349 -9.17 6.95 8.74
N LEU A 350 -8.51 5.81 8.46
CA LEU A 350 -7.95 5.51 7.15
C LEU A 350 -9.02 5.48 6.05
N LEU A 351 -10.17 4.84 6.31
CA LEU A 351 -11.28 4.77 5.37
C LEU A 351 -11.91 6.14 5.15
N THR A 352 -12.11 6.94 6.20
CA THR A 352 -12.67 8.29 6.05
C THR A 352 -11.74 9.18 5.23
N VAL A 353 -10.43 9.13 5.48
CA VAL A 353 -9.44 9.88 4.70
C VAL A 353 -9.40 9.40 3.24
N ALA A 354 -9.47 8.08 3.00
CA ALA A 354 -9.53 7.54 1.65
C ALA A 354 -10.80 7.98 0.92
N THR A 355 -11.96 7.97 1.58
CA THR A 355 -13.24 8.44 1.01
C THR A 355 -13.22 9.94 0.75
N ALA A 356 -12.57 10.74 1.60
CA ALA A 356 -12.36 12.17 1.35
C ALA A 356 -11.55 12.41 0.06
N TRP A 357 -10.53 11.58 -0.19
CA TRP A 357 -9.75 11.62 -1.43
C TRP A 357 -10.55 11.12 -2.64
N ALA A 358 -11.46 10.16 -2.44
CA ALA A 358 -12.32 9.63 -3.48
C ALA A 358 -13.35 10.66 -4.00
N GLY A 359 -13.74 11.60 -3.15
CA GLY A 359 -14.70 12.66 -3.43
C GLY A 359 -14.06 13.99 -3.84
N GLY A 360 -14.87 14.94 -4.26
CA GLY A 360 -14.47 16.29 -4.63
C GLY A 360 -15.41 16.91 -5.65
N ALA A 361 -15.03 18.07 -6.15
CA ALA A 361 -15.69 18.67 -7.30
C ALA A 361 -15.26 17.94 -8.58
N VAL A 362 -16.22 17.65 -9.45
CA VAL A 362 -16.01 16.99 -10.74
C VAL A 362 -16.46 17.88 -11.90
N GLY A 363 -17.33 18.86 -11.63
CA GLY A 363 -17.84 19.77 -12.64
C GLY A 363 -18.58 20.97 -12.07
N PRO A 364 -19.21 21.79 -12.93
CA PRO A 364 -19.93 22.99 -12.53
C PRO A 364 -21.21 22.70 -11.74
N GLY A 365 -21.73 23.74 -11.10
CA GLY A 365 -23.06 23.75 -10.48
C GLY A 365 -23.20 22.66 -9.41
N ARG A 366 -24.15 21.74 -9.64
CA ARG A 366 -24.43 20.65 -8.68
C ARG A 366 -23.27 19.65 -8.57
N MET A 367 -22.39 19.52 -9.57
CA MET A 367 -21.29 18.54 -9.56
C MET A 367 -20.04 19.03 -8.80
N THR A 368 -20.23 20.00 -7.91
CA THR A 368 -19.21 20.50 -6.97
C THR A 368 -19.07 19.62 -5.73
N GLU A 369 -20.07 18.79 -5.43
CA GLU A 369 -20.10 17.88 -4.27
C GLU A 369 -20.32 16.43 -4.68
N LEU A 370 -19.24 15.69 -4.94
CA LEU A 370 -19.24 14.22 -5.00
C LEU A 370 -18.52 13.70 -3.75
N GLY A 371 -19.14 12.81 -2.95
CA GLY A 371 -18.44 12.23 -1.80
C GLY A 371 -19.34 11.95 -0.61
N ALA A 372 -18.75 11.56 0.53
CA ALA A 372 -19.48 11.27 1.76
C ALA A 372 -19.44 12.45 2.76
N PRO A 373 -20.45 12.61 3.63
CA PRO A 373 -20.38 13.53 4.76
C PRO A 373 -19.31 13.05 5.76
N LEU A 374 -18.10 13.60 5.65
CA LEU A 374 -16.89 13.02 6.26
C LEU A 374 -16.95 12.93 7.79
N PHE A 375 -17.58 13.91 8.44
CA PHE A 375 -17.71 13.91 9.90
C PHE A 375 -18.61 12.77 10.38
N ASP A 376 -19.79 12.62 9.77
CA ASP A 376 -20.70 11.53 10.08
C ASP A 376 -20.07 10.19 9.73
N LEU A 377 -19.46 10.07 8.55
CA LEU A 377 -18.75 8.86 8.15
C LEU A 377 -17.68 8.45 9.17
N LEU A 378 -16.91 9.41 9.69
CA LEU A 378 -15.92 9.15 10.72
C LEU A 378 -16.57 8.63 12.01
N LEU A 379 -17.65 9.28 12.47
CA LEU A 379 -18.33 8.92 13.71
C LEU A 379 -18.93 7.51 13.63
N TRP A 380 -19.62 7.22 12.53
CA TRP A 380 -20.23 5.91 12.28
C TRP A 380 -19.18 4.81 12.12
N ASN A 381 -18.07 5.09 11.42
CA ASN A 381 -16.96 4.14 11.32
C ASN A 381 -16.25 3.93 12.67
N LEU A 382 -16.03 4.99 13.47
CA LEU A 382 -15.43 4.86 14.80
C LEU A 382 -16.30 4.01 15.71
N ALA A 383 -17.61 4.24 15.70
CA ALA A 383 -18.56 3.44 16.46
C ALA A 383 -18.56 1.97 15.97
N GLY A 384 -18.84 1.73 14.68
CA GLY A 384 -18.96 0.39 14.13
C GLY A 384 -17.63 -0.39 14.16
N LEU A 385 -16.60 0.13 13.51
CA LEU A 385 -15.31 -0.55 13.39
C LEU A 385 -14.55 -0.59 14.72
N GLY A 386 -14.65 0.46 15.55
CA GLY A 386 -14.03 0.50 16.87
C GLY A 386 -14.65 -0.52 17.83
N LEU A 387 -15.99 -0.58 17.92
CA LEU A 387 -16.68 -1.59 18.73
C LEU A 387 -16.43 -3.01 18.19
N GLY A 388 -16.52 -3.20 16.88
CA GLY A 388 -16.20 -4.48 16.24
C GLY A 388 -14.76 -4.92 16.53
N GLY A 389 -13.80 -4.01 16.39
CA GLY A 389 -12.40 -4.25 16.71
C GLY A 389 -12.18 -4.63 18.17
N LEU A 390 -12.82 -3.92 19.10
CA LEU A 390 -12.78 -4.23 20.53
C LEU A 390 -13.28 -5.65 20.82
N LEU A 391 -14.46 -6.00 20.30
CA LEU A 391 -15.06 -7.33 20.47
C LEU A 391 -14.19 -8.43 19.85
N GLY A 392 -13.66 -8.21 18.65
CA GLY A 392 -12.74 -9.14 17.99
C GLY A 392 -11.43 -9.33 18.75
N GLY A 393 -10.86 -8.25 19.31
CA GLY A 393 -9.66 -8.30 20.15
C GLY A 393 -9.87 -9.08 21.45
N LEU A 394 -11.01 -8.87 22.12
CA LEU A 394 -11.40 -9.64 23.31
C LEU A 394 -11.64 -11.11 22.97
N GLY A 395 -12.41 -11.41 21.92
CA GLY A 395 -12.70 -12.78 21.48
C GLY A 395 -11.44 -13.54 21.07
N ALA A 396 -10.52 -12.88 20.36
CA ALA A 396 -9.24 -13.50 20.02
C ALA A 396 -8.35 -13.75 21.24
N THR A 397 -8.39 -12.87 22.24
CA THR A 397 -7.64 -13.03 23.50
C THR A 397 -8.20 -14.20 24.32
N TRP A 398 -9.52 -14.31 24.41
CA TRP A 398 -10.19 -15.47 25.01
C TRP A 398 -9.76 -16.77 24.34
N TRP A 399 -9.76 -16.81 23.01
CA TRP A 399 -9.32 -17.97 22.25
C TRP A 399 -7.85 -18.32 22.49
N ALA A 400 -6.98 -17.30 22.49
CA ALA A 400 -5.55 -17.47 22.73
C ALA A 400 -5.25 -18.01 24.14
N ARG A 401 -6.05 -17.63 25.15
CA ARG A 401 -6.00 -18.20 26.50
C ARG A 401 -6.47 -19.65 26.53
N ARG A 402 -7.61 -19.96 25.87
CA ARG A 402 -8.14 -21.33 25.85
C ARG A 402 -7.25 -22.34 25.12
N ARG A 403 -6.48 -21.88 24.14
CA ARG A 403 -5.59 -22.71 23.32
C ARG A 403 -4.12 -22.64 23.74
N ASP A 404 -3.82 -21.95 24.85
CA ASP A 404 -2.45 -21.69 25.32
C ASP A 404 -1.48 -21.26 24.22
N LEU A 405 -1.92 -20.33 23.35
CA LEU A 405 -1.07 -19.86 22.24
C LEU A 405 0.11 -19.05 22.77
N PRO A 406 1.33 -19.22 22.22
CA PRO A 406 2.49 -18.44 22.62
C PRO A 406 2.24 -16.95 22.40
N VAL A 407 2.58 -16.11 23.38
CA VAL A 407 2.41 -14.66 23.29
C VAL A 407 3.47 -14.10 22.35
N ALA A 408 3.10 -13.14 21.49
CA ALA A 408 4.09 -12.39 20.72
C ALA A 408 4.91 -11.50 21.69
N VAL A 409 6.10 -11.96 22.04
CA VAL A 409 7.03 -11.26 22.94
C VAL A 409 7.87 -10.27 22.14
N GLU A 410 8.06 -9.08 22.71
CA GLU A 410 9.03 -8.12 22.23
C GLU A 410 10.42 -8.65 22.61
N VAL A 411 11.22 -9.10 21.64
CA VAL A 411 12.58 -9.57 21.92
C VAL A 411 13.34 -8.40 22.54
N PRO A 412 13.79 -8.49 23.81
CA PRO A 412 14.56 -7.42 24.42
C PRO A 412 15.80 -7.21 23.57
N ARG A 413 16.03 -5.97 23.10
CA ARG A 413 17.32 -5.65 22.48
C ARG A 413 18.36 -5.76 23.56
N VAL A 414 19.12 -6.85 23.55
CA VAL A 414 20.41 -6.88 24.23
C VAL A 414 21.25 -5.81 23.54
N ARG A 415 21.30 -4.63 24.13
CA ARG A 415 22.26 -3.59 23.76
C ARG A 415 23.62 -4.18 24.09
N SER A 416 24.34 -4.73 23.12
CA SER A 416 25.71 -5.18 23.34
C SER A 416 26.58 -3.94 23.53
N GLU A 417 26.58 -3.35 24.72
CA GLU A 417 27.49 -2.27 25.10
C GLU A 417 28.90 -2.79 25.40
N ARG A 418 29.21 -4.05 25.07
CA ARG A 418 30.58 -4.56 25.15
C ARG A 418 31.05 -4.93 23.74
N PRO A 419 32.13 -4.32 23.23
CA PRO A 419 32.81 -4.89 22.08
C PRO A 419 33.20 -6.32 22.46
N ILE A 420 32.83 -7.28 21.62
CA ILE A 420 33.35 -8.64 21.73
C ILE A 420 34.85 -8.52 21.46
N THR A 421 35.64 -8.43 22.53
CA THR A 421 37.08 -8.61 22.43
C THR A 421 37.29 -10.08 22.11
N LEU A 422 37.41 -10.39 20.82
CA LEU A 422 37.99 -11.65 20.37
C LEU A 422 39.42 -11.68 20.92
N TYR A 423 39.64 -12.37 22.04
CA TYR A 423 40.99 -12.71 22.50
C TYR A 423 41.58 -13.72 21.50
N PRO A 424 42.59 -13.37 20.68
CA PRO A 424 43.17 -14.28 19.70
C PRO A 424 44.26 -15.18 20.32
N HIS A 425 44.12 -15.61 21.57
CA HIS A 425 45.22 -16.22 22.31
C HIS A 425 44.82 -17.44 23.15
N LEU A 426 44.18 -18.43 22.54
CA LEU A 426 44.19 -19.81 23.07
C LEU A 426 44.38 -20.78 21.90
N ALA A 427 45.56 -20.71 21.29
CA ALA A 427 46.08 -21.85 20.53
C ALA A 427 46.55 -22.89 21.56
N PRO A 428 46.03 -24.13 21.55
CA PRO A 428 46.54 -25.17 22.44
C PRO A 428 48.00 -25.47 22.05
N ARG A 429 48.92 -25.31 23.00
CA ARG A 429 50.31 -25.74 22.84
C ARG A 429 50.32 -27.26 22.74
N LEU A 430 50.59 -27.79 21.55
CA LEU A 430 50.97 -29.19 21.36
C LEU A 430 52.42 -29.34 21.85
N THR A 431 52.59 -29.97 23.01
CA THR A 431 53.90 -30.39 23.52
C THR A 431 54.34 -31.64 22.75
N PRO A 432 55.53 -31.67 22.11
CA PRO A 432 55.99 -32.86 21.42
C PRO A 432 56.55 -33.86 22.43
N GLN A 433 55.81 -34.94 22.71
CA GLN A 433 56.32 -36.05 23.54
C GLN A 433 57.14 -36.98 22.66
N ARG A 434 58.47 -36.96 22.86
CA ARG A 434 59.42 -37.88 22.23
C ARG A 434 59.66 -39.06 23.16
N SER A 435 59.54 -40.27 22.62
CA SER A 435 60.37 -41.49 22.85
C SER A 435 59.52 -42.73 23.15
N ALA A 436 59.53 -43.67 22.20
CA ALA A 436 59.22 -45.08 22.44
C ALA A 436 60.28 -45.73 23.35
N PRO A 437 59.99 -46.93 23.90
CA PRO A 437 60.70 -48.09 23.38
C PRO A 437 59.78 -49.28 23.03
N ALA A 438 60.37 -50.18 22.25
CA ALA A 438 59.80 -51.36 21.60
C ALA A 438 59.64 -52.58 22.54
N VAL A 439 59.12 -53.68 21.96
CA VAL A 439 58.97 -55.10 22.40
C VAL A 439 57.47 -55.48 22.38
N GLU A 440 56.96 -56.56 21.80
CA GLU A 440 57.44 -57.69 20.99
C GLU A 440 56.18 -58.47 20.50
N ARG A 441 56.30 -59.25 19.43
CA ARG A 441 55.19 -59.95 18.74
C ARG A 441 54.82 -61.29 19.41
N THR A 442 53.52 -61.58 19.46
CA THR A 442 52.82 -62.88 19.27
C THR A 442 51.31 -62.55 19.40
N GLY A 443 50.31 -63.09 18.71
CA GLY A 443 50.06 -64.31 17.97
C GLY A 443 48.64 -64.78 18.38
N ALA A 444 47.82 -65.19 17.41
CA ALA A 444 46.52 -65.89 17.53
C ALA A 444 45.21 -65.07 17.74
N GLU A 445 44.38 -65.15 16.69
CA GLU A 445 42.98 -65.61 16.66
C GLU A 445 41.93 -65.07 17.66
N ASP A 446 40.87 -64.55 17.05
CA ASP A 446 39.49 -65.04 17.16
C ASP A 446 38.38 -64.18 17.82
N THR A 447 37.31 -64.12 17.02
CA THR A 447 35.87 -64.00 17.34
C THR A 447 35.27 -62.69 17.86
N VAL A 448 34.38 -62.17 17.00
CA VAL A 448 33.28 -61.24 17.28
C VAL A 448 32.25 -61.90 18.19
N VAL A 449 31.86 -61.23 19.29
CA VAL A 449 30.57 -61.48 19.96
C VAL A 449 29.89 -60.13 20.22
N VAL A 450 28.71 -59.98 19.63
CA VAL A 450 27.72 -58.93 19.89
C VAL A 450 26.78 -59.46 20.94
N GLU A 451 26.60 -58.73 22.05
CA GLU A 451 25.52 -59.01 23.01
C GLU A 451 24.93 -57.69 23.51
N ALA A 452 23.62 -57.52 23.30
CA ALA A 452 22.81 -56.44 23.82
C ALA A 452 21.96 -56.97 25.00
N PRO A 453 21.82 -56.24 26.11
CA PRO A 453 20.99 -56.67 27.22
C PRO A 453 19.53 -56.26 27.04
N ASP A 454 18.73 -57.30 26.87
CA ASP A 454 17.43 -57.66 27.46
C ASP A 454 16.51 -56.60 28.10
N SER A 455 15.23 -56.82 27.83
CA SER A 455 14.02 -56.14 28.26
C SER A 455 13.22 -57.06 29.19
N SER A 456 12.79 -56.60 30.38
CA SER A 456 11.45 -56.88 30.93
C SER A 456 11.29 -56.46 32.41
N ARG A 457 10.17 -55.76 32.66
CA ARG A 457 9.32 -55.59 33.86
C ARG A 457 8.39 -54.42 33.50
N ASP A 458 7.10 -54.54 33.25
CA ASP A 458 6.09 -55.61 33.37
C ASP A 458 5.12 -55.54 32.18
#